data_AF-A0A0G1H097-F1
#
_entry.id   AF-A0A0G1H097-F1
#
_cell.length_a   1.000
_cell.length_b   1.000
_cell.length_c   1.000
_cell.angle_alpha   90.00
_cell.angle_beta   90.00
_cell.angle_gamma   90.00
#
_symmetry.space_group_name_H-M   'P 1'
#
loop_
_entity.id
_entity.type
_entity.pdbx_description
1 polymer ?
#
loop_
_entity_poly.entity_id
_entity_poly.type
_entity_poly.pdbx_seq_one_letter_code
_entity_poly.pdbx_strand_id
1 'polypeptide(L)'
;MKRYKIWKRGKIVESRYPGLYAGIVTMGIFGTLTCKSGMRALKKNRIFFHFWRDAVLAGMRPCKLCKPEKLGREEKLLKQKLKTNG
;
A
#
# COMPACT_ATOMS: atom_id res chain seq x y z
N MET A 1 -1.21 21.38 4.70
CA MET A 1 -1.13 19.95 5.10
C MET A 1 -1.11 19.07 3.85
N LYS A 2 -0.19 18.12 3.72
CA LYS A 2 -0.03 17.31 2.49
C LYS A 2 -1.20 16.32 2.32
N ARG A 3 -1.80 16.28 1.13
CA ARG A 3 -2.82 15.30 0.75
C ARG A 3 -2.23 14.23 -0.18
N TYR A 4 -2.71 13.00 -0.02
CA TYR A 4 -2.33 11.85 -0.82
C TYR A 4 -3.55 11.34 -1.57
N LYS A 5 -3.37 11.02 -2.86
CA LYS A 5 -4.31 10.23 -3.63
C LYS A 5 -4.00 8.76 -3.37
N ILE A 6 -4.89 8.07 -2.68
CA ILE A 6 -4.71 6.66 -2.32
C ILE A 6 -5.78 5.82 -3.00
N TRP A 7 -5.42 4.62 -3.45
CA TRP A 7 -6.34 3.62 -3.94
C TRP A 7 -6.90 2.84 -2.75
N LYS A 8 -8.23 2.89 -2.61
CA LYS A 8 -8.97 2.28 -1.52
C LYS A 8 -10.28 1.72 -2.07
N ARG A 9 -10.50 0.41 -1.92
CA ARG A 9 -11.72 -0.29 -2.35
C ARG A 9 -12.09 -0.01 -3.82
N GLY A 10 -11.11 -0.02 -4.71
CA GLY A 10 -11.32 0.15 -6.16
C GLY A 10 -11.51 1.59 -6.62
N LYS A 11 -11.34 2.59 -5.75
CA LYS A 11 -11.46 4.02 -6.09
C LYS A 11 -10.28 4.81 -5.55
N ILE A 12 -9.95 5.91 -6.21
CA ILE A 12 -8.97 6.87 -5.69
C ILE A 12 -9.70 7.82 -4.73
N VAL A 13 -9.17 7.96 -3.52
CA VAL A 13 -9.67 8.88 -2.49
C VAL A 13 -8.56 9.79 -2.00
N GLU A 14 -8.91 10.99 -1.55
CA GLU A 14 -7.97 11.86 -0.85
C GLU A 14 -7.80 11.43 0.60
N SER A 15 -6.57 11.51 1.09
CA SER A 15 -6.23 11.13 2.45
C SER A 15 -5.10 12.00 3.00
N ARG A 16 -5.11 12.20 4.32
CA ARG A 16 -4.02 12.85 5.07
C ARG A 16 -2.79 11.94 5.19
N TYR A 17 -2.95 10.65 4.94
CA TYR A 17 -1.91 9.63 5.02
C TYR A 17 -1.79 8.87 3.69
N PRO A 18 -0.58 8.44 3.30
CA PRO A 18 -0.36 7.64 2.09
C PRO A 18 -0.92 6.21 2.18
N GLY A 19 -1.43 5.77 3.33
CA GLY A 19 -1.78 4.37 3.55
C GLY A 19 -0.58 3.56 4.01
N LEU A 20 -0.59 2.24 3.79
CA LEU A 20 0.44 1.32 4.29
C LEU A 20 1.41 0.85 3.20
N TYR A 21 1.01 0.92 1.93
CA TYR A 21 1.81 0.41 0.82
C TYR A 21 1.92 1.44 -0.31
N ALA A 22 2.98 1.30 -1.10
CA ALA A 22 3.16 2.04 -2.34
C ALA A 22 3.48 1.07 -3.49
N GLY A 23 2.98 1.39 -4.68
CA GLY A 23 3.22 0.64 -5.90
C GLY A 23 3.92 1.45 -6.97
N ILE A 24 4.62 0.75 -7.86
CA ILE A 24 5.18 1.28 -9.10
C ILE A 24 4.32 0.75 -10.26
N VAL A 25 3.49 1.61 -10.84
CA VAL A 25 2.49 1.23 -11.85
C VAL A 25 3.15 0.57 -13.06
N THR A 26 4.26 1.13 -13.56
CA THR A 26 4.98 0.60 -14.73
C THR A 26 5.59 -0.78 -14.52
N MET A 27 5.80 -1.22 -13.28
CA MET A 27 6.34 -2.54 -12.98
C MET A 27 5.27 -3.53 -12.49
N GLY A 28 4.07 -3.03 -12.16
CA GLY A 28 3.03 -3.82 -11.51
C GLY A 28 3.44 -4.36 -10.12
N ILE A 29 4.37 -3.69 -9.42
CA ILE A 29 4.90 -4.14 -8.12
C ILE A 29 4.49 -3.19 -7.00
N PHE A 30 4.07 -3.72 -5.86
CA PHE A 30 3.86 -2.95 -4.63
C PHE A 30 4.75 -3.41 -3.47
N GLY A 31 5.02 -2.53 -2.52
CA GLY A 31 5.89 -2.77 -1.38
C GLY A 31 5.60 -1.83 -0.22
N THR A 32 6.46 -1.88 0.80
CA THR A 32 6.40 -0.95 1.94
C THR A 32 6.76 0.47 1.51
N LEU A 33 6.32 1.47 2.27
CA LEU A 33 6.65 2.88 2.01
C LEU A 33 8.16 3.18 2.10
N THR A 34 8.90 2.33 2.81
CA THR A 34 10.35 2.44 3.03
C THR A 34 11.18 1.60 2.06
N CYS A 35 10.56 0.96 1.07
CA CYS A 35 11.28 0.13 0.10
C CYS A 35 12.27 0.98 -0.73
N LYS A 36 13.57 0.69 -0.61
CA LYS A 36 14.64 1.40 -1.34
C LYS A 36 14.43 1.42 -2.86
N SER A 37 13.96 0.32 -3.44
CA SER A 37 13.64 0.28 -4.87
C SER A 37 12.44 1.16 -5.22
N GLY A 38 11.41 1.18 -4.37
CA GLY A 38 10.22 2.02 -4.57
C GLY A 38 10.49 3.51 -4.42
N MET A 39 11.39 3.88 -3.51
CA MET A 39 11.76 5.29 -3.29
C MET A 39 12.44 5.91 -4.52
N ARG A 40 13.19 5.11 -5.29
CA ARG A 40 13.82 5.53 -6.55
C ARG A 40 12.85 5.66 -7.73
N ALA A 41 11.63 5.15 -7.62
CA ALA A 41 10.64 5.26 -8.68
C ALA A 41 10.19 6.72 -8.88
N LEU A 42 9.99 7.11 -10.13
CA LEU A 42 9.44 8.42 -10.48
C LEU A 42 8.08 8.64 -9.81
N LYS A 43 7.87 9.85 -9.28
CA LYS A 43 6.62 10.22 -8.57
C LYS A 43 5.37 9.92 -9.39
N LYS A 44 5.39 10.15 -10.71
CA LYS A 44 4.28 9.87 -11.63
C LYS A 44 3.91 8.40 -11.75
N ASN A 45 4.85 7.50 -11.47
CA ASN A 45 4.64 6.05 -11.51
C ASN A 45 4.28 5.49 -10.13
N ARG A 46 4.24 6.32 -9.09
CA ARG A 46 3.92 5.88 -7.73
C ARG A 46 2.42 5.98 -7.47
N ILE A 47 1.87 4.89 -6.97
CA ILE A 47 0.50 4.80 -6.45
C ILE A 47 0.56 4.40 -4.98
N PHE A 48 -0.40 4.86 -4.19
CA PHE A 48 -0.48 4.60 -2.76
C PHE A 48 -1.69 3.73 -2.45
N PHE A 49 -1.56 2.78 -1.54
CA PHE A 49 -2.63 1.85 -1.17
C PHE A 49 -2.91 1.91 0.33
N HIS A 50 -4.20 1.94 0.67
CA HIS A 50 -4.61 1.95 2.06
C HIS A 50 -4.24 0.63 2.74
N PHE A 51 -4.56 -0.50 2.11
CA PHE A 51 -4.30 -1.84 2.63
C PHE A 51 -3.76 -2.81 1.58
N TRP A 52 -3.25 -3.95 2.02
CA TRP A 52 -2.74 -5.02 1.15
C TRP A 52 -3.72 -5.39 0.03
N ARG A 53 -5.00 -5.58 0.40
CA ARG A 53 -6.05 -5.98 -0.54
C ARG A 53 -6.28 -4.95 -1.63
N ASP A 54 -6.07 -3.66 -1.36
CA ASP A 54 -6.25 -2.61 -2.36
C ASP A 54 -5.19 -2.70 -3.46
N ALA A 55 -3.94 -3.07 -3.10
CA ALA A 55 -2.87 -3.29 -4.07
C ALA A 55 -3.10 -4.54 -4.93
N VAL A 56 -3.58 -5.62 -4.31
CA VAL A 56 -3.92 -6.87 -5.02
C VAL A 56 -5.09 -6.67 -5.98
N LEU A 57 -6.15 -5.97 -5.56
CA LEU A 57 -7.29 -5.64 -6.42
C LEU A 57 -6.90 -4.74 -7.60
N ALA A 58 -5.85 -3.93 -7.44
CA ALA A 58 -5.27 -3.14 -8.51
C ALA A 58 -4.35 -3.97 -9.44
N GLY A 59 -4.28 -5.29 -9.28
CA GLY A 59 -3.48 -6.19 -10.12
C GLY A 59 -1.98 -6.17 -9.81
N MET A 60 -1.56 -5.64 -8.66
CA MET A 60 -0.15 -5.51 -8.33
C MET A 60 0.38 -6.72 -7.55
N ARG A 61 1.60 -7.15 -7.88
CA ARG A 61 2.30 -8.23 -7.18
C ARG A 61 3.24 -7.69 -6.09
N PRO A 62 3.48 -8.44 -5.00
CA PRO A 62 4.34 -7.97 -3.93
C PRO A 62 5.82 -7.93 -4.35
N CYS A 63 6.53 -6.94 -3.80
CA CYS A 63 7.94 -6.76 -4.02
C CYS A 63 8.76 -7.83 -3.30
N LYS A 64 9.50 -8.64 -4.06
CA LYS A 64 10.36 -9.71 -3.53
C LYS A 64 11.51 -9.21 -2.63
N LEU A 65 11.91 -7.96 -2.77
CA LEU A 65 13.01 -7.37 -1.99
C LEU A 65 12.56 -6.95 -0.59
N CYS A 66 11.50 -6.13 -0.50
CA CYS A 66 11.02 -5.65 0.79
C CYS A 66 10.06 -6.61 1.50
N LYS A 67 9.56 -7.64 0.81
CA LYS A 67 8.68 -8.69 1.36
C LYS A 67 7.54 -8.10 2.21
N PRO A 68 6.63 -7.31 1.58
CA PRO A 68 5.60 -6.57 2.30
C PRO A 68 4.58 -7.46 3.04
N GLU A 69 4.62 -8.78 2.84
CA GLU A 69 3.76 -9.78 3.50
C GLU A 69 3.92 -9.73 5.03
N LYS A 70 5.09 -9.33 5.54
CA LYS A 70 5.30 -9.13 6.98
C LYS A 70 4.36 -8.06 7.54
N LEU A 71 4.35 -6.88 6.90
CA LEU A 71 3.45 -5.79 7.25
C LEU A 71 1.97 -6.17 7.03
N GLY A 72 1.68 -6.96 5.99
CA GLY A 72 0.33 -7.48 5.72
C GLY A 72 -0.20 -8.39 6.83
N ARG A 73 0.69 -9.20 7.45
CA ARG A 73 0.32 -10.02 8.61
C ARG A 73 0.01 -9.15 9.83
N GLU A 74 0.83 -8.15 10.11
CA GLU A 74 0.60 -7.19 11.20
C GLU A 74 -0.70 -6.40 11.00
N GLU A 75 -0.96 -5.94 9.78
CA GLU A 75 -2.21 -5.29 9.40
C GLU A 75 -3.43 -6.18 9.69
N LYS A 76 -3.35 -7.47 9.33
CA LYS A 76 -4.42 -8.45 9.58
C LYS A 76 -4.66 -8.65 11.07
N LEU A 77 -3.59 -8.78 11.87
CA LEU A 77 -3.66 -8.92 13.32
C LEU A 77 -4.31 -7.69 13.97
N LEU A 78 -3.92 -6.48 13.54
CA LEU A 78 -4.52 -5.24 14.03
C LEU A 78 -6.03 -5.19 13.74
N LYS A 79 -6.44 -5.54 12.51
CA LYS A 79 -7.85 -5.58 12.13
C LYS A 79 -8.66 -6.61 12.92
N GLN A 80 -8.05 -7.75 13.29
CA GLN A 80 -8.70 -8.76 14.13
C GLN A 80 -8.90 -8.22 15.54
N LYS A 81 -7.86 -7.67 16.17
CA LYS A 81 -7.97 -7.05 17.51
C LYS A 81 -9.04 -5.95 17.57
N LEU A 82 -9.10 -5.09 16.55
CA LEU A 82 -10.11 -4.03 16.49
C LEU A 82 -11.54 -4.55 16.33
N LYS A 83 -11.74 -5.74 15.75
CA LYS A 83 -13.06 -6.38 15.61
C LYS A 83 -13.50 -7.14 16.85
N THR A 84 -12.58 -7.58 17.69
CA THR A 84 -12.88 -8.34 18.91
C THR A 84 -13.22 -7.43 20.09
N ASN A 85 -12.91 -6.13 19.98
CA ASN A 85 -13.12 -5.13 21.03
C ASN A 85 -14.35 -4.24 20.78
N GLY A 86 -15.28 -4.63 19.91
CA GLY A 86 -16.53 -3.92 19.64
C GLY A 86 -17.65 -4.89 19.36
#